data_AF-A0A0Q8VVI1-F1
#
_entry.id   AF-A0A0Q8VVI1-F1
#
_cell.length_a   1.000
_cell.length_b   1.000
_cell.length_c   1.000
_cell.angle_alpha   90.00
_cell.angle_beta   90.00
_cell.angle_gamma   90.00
#
_symmetry.space_group_name_H-M   'P 1'
#
loop_
_entity.id
_entity.type
_entity.pdbx_description
1 polymer ?
#
loop_
_entity_poly.entity_id
_entity_poly.type
_entity_poly.pdbx_seq_one_letter_code
_entity_poly.pdbx_strand_id
1 'polypeptide(L)'
;MDTSTRTRTDTPNIPTIRFFRSRRLLGAIGALALVGLGAAHTVTNAGGFAADPDASWPLFLIFGVGVSLVLWVIAVVAWRYSRRGIGRVTRVIIAVVGVLLCLMAVNVLRVHPEIILSPAGPGLWSLIGGPALLAAALLPVRVK
;
A
#
# COMPACT_ATOMS: atom_id res chain seq x y z
N MET A 1 -51.00 -38.52 -13.16
CA MET A 1 -50.09 -37.59 -13.86
C MET A 1 -49.76 -36.50 -12.87
N ASP A 2 -48.68 -36.68 -12.09
CA ASP A 2 -48.31 -35.76 -11.02
C ASP A 2 -47.24 -34.79 -11.50
N THR A 3 -47.65 -33.53 -11.64
CA THR A 3 -46.81 -32.42 -12.08
C THR A 3 -46.01 -31.90 -10.87
N SER A 4 -44.85 -32.50 -10.62
CA SER A 4 -43.92 -32.00 -9.59
C SER A 4 -43.31 -30.66 -10.06
N THR A 5 -43.84 -29.56 -9.53
CA THR A 5 -43.30 -28.22 -9.73
C THR A 5 -42.00 -28.11 -8.95
N ARG A 6 -40.87 -28.29 -9.64
CA ARG A 6 -39.53 -28.12 -9.08
C ARG A 6 -39.30 -26.64 -8.78
N THR A 7 -39.47 -26.25 -7.52
CA THR A 7 -39.06 -24.94 -7.00
C THR A 7 -37.55 -24.79 -7.19
N ARG A 8 -37.19 -24.01 -8.23
CA ARG A 8 -35.82 -23.56 -8.46
C ARG A 8 -35.49 -22.57 -7.35
N THR A 9 -34.70 -23.02 -6.39
CA THR A 9 -34.04 -22.14 -5.42
C THR A 9 -33.05 -21.27 -6.18
N ASP A 10 -33.47 -20.06 -6.56
CA ASP A 10 -32.58 -18.98 -6.95
C ASP A 10 -31.72 -18.63 -5.73
N THR A 11 -30.53 -19.23 -5.67
CA THR A 11 -29.49 -18.80 -4.74
C THR A 11 -29.16 -17.34 -5.04
N PRO A 12 -29.21 -16.43 -4.05
CA PRO A 12 -28.92 -15.03 -4.27
C PRO A 12 -27.49 -14.88 -4.80
N ASN A 13 -27.34 -14.16 -5.90
CA ASN A 13 -26.08 -13.89 -6.57
C ASN A 13 -25.16 -13.08 -5.63
N ILE A 14 -24.33 -13.78 -4.84
CA ILE A 14 -23.54 -13.20 -3.75
C ILE A 14 -22.51 -12.21 -4.33
N PRO A 15 -22.36 -10.97 -3.78
CA PRO A 15 -21.56 -9.85 -4.31
C PRO A 15 -20.03 -10.04 -4.37
N THR A 16 -19.56 -11.27 -4.44
CA THR A 16 -18.15 -11.69 -4.46
C THR A 16 -17.33 -11.03 -5.57
N ILE A 17 -17.90 -10.84 -6.78
CA ILE A 17 -17.17 -10.29 -7.95
C ILE A 17 -16.72 -8.84 -7.72
N ARG A 18 -17.51 -8.02 -7.00
CA ARG A 18 -17.16 -6.62 -6.73
C ARG A 18 -15.98 -6.51 -5.76
N PHE A 19 -15.96 -7.32 -4.70
CA PHE A 19 -14.90 -7.26 -3.67
C PHE A 19 -13.50 -7.58 -4.21
N PHE A 20 -13.38 -8.55 -5.13
CA PHE A 20 -12.09 -8.91 -5.72
C PHE A 20 -11.53 -7.81 -6.62
N ARG A 21 -12.38 -7.13 -7.38
CA ARG A 21 -11.97 -5.99 -8.22
C ARG A 21 -11.50 -4.83 -7.34
N SER A 22 -12.20 -4.58 -6.22
CA SER A 22 -11.80 -3.57 -5.23
C SER A 22 -10.45 -3.89 -4.60
N ARG A 23 -10.19 -5.14 -4.18
CA ARG A 23 -8.90 -5.52 -3.60
C ARG A 23 -7.73 -5.33 -4.56
N ARG A 24 -7.88 -5.78 -5.81
CA ARG A 24 -6.82 -5.64 -6.82
C ARG A 24 -6.49 -4.17 -7.06
N LEU A 25 -7.51 -3.32 -7.16
CA LEU A 25 -7.35 -1.88 -7.33
C LEU A 25 -6.68 -1.24 -6.11
N LEU A 26 -7.16 -1.53 -4.91
CA LEU A 26 -6.61 -0.97 -3.66
C LEU A 26 -5.16 -1.40 -3.43
N GLY A 27 -4.83 -2.67 -3.68
CA GLY A 27 -3.44 -3.14 -3.58
C GLY A 27 -2.54 -2.53 -4.64
N ALA A 28 -3.07 -2.26 -5.84
CA ALA A 28 -2.35 -1.52 -6.88
C ALA A 28 -2.09 -0.05 -6.50
N ILE A 29 -3.08 0.63 -5.95
CA ILE A 29 -2.95 2.00 -5.43
C ILE A 29 -1.91 2.05 -4.32
N GLY A 30 -1.99 1.13 -3.36
CA GLY A 30 -1.00 1.01 -2.28
C GLY A 30 0.42 0.76 -2.78
N ALA A 31 0.58 -0.10 -3.79
CA ALA A 31 1.89 -0.32 -4.42
C ALA A 31 2.43 0.94 -5.12
N LEU A 32 1.58 1.66 -5.87
CA LEU A 32 1.96 2.92 -6.51
C LEU A 32 2.38 3.96 -5.46
N ALA A 33 1.64 4.07 -4.37
CA ALA A 33 1.94 4.99 -3.28
C ALA A 33 3.29 4.68 -2.63
N LEU A 34 3.64 3.41 -2.43
CA LEU A 34 4.95 3.00 -1.93
C LEU A 34 6.10 3.37 -2.90
N VAL A 35 5.88 3.24 -4.21
CA VAL A 35 6.86 3.70 -5.21
C VAL A 35 7.07 5.20 -5.10
N GLY A 36 5.97 5.96 -5.05
CA GLY A 36 6.02 7.42 -4.89
C GLY A 36 6.70 7.84 -3.59
N LEU A 37 6.39 7.17 -2.48
CA LEU A 37 7.04 7.42 -1.19
C LEU A 37 8.56 7.15 -1.26
N GLY A 38 8.97 6.04 -1.88
CA GLY A 38 10.39 5.74 -2.08
C GLY A 38 11.08 6.77 -2.97
N ALA A 39 10.42 7.25 -4.03
CA ALA A 39 10.96 8.32 -4.87
C ALA A 39 11.10 9.64 -4.11
N ALA A 40 10.05 10.06 -3.39
CA ALA A 40 10.05 11.25 -2.55
C ALA A 40 11.16 11.20 -1.49
N HIS A 41 11.30 10.05 -0.81
CA HIS A 41 12.35 9.82 0.18
C HIS A 41 13.75 9.92 -0.43
N THR A 42 13.99 9.34 -1.59
CA THR A 42 15.27 9.48 -2.29
C THR A 42 15.56 10.93 -2.66
N VAL A 43 14.58 11.66 -3.20
CA VAL A 43 14.75 13.06 -3.62
C VAL A 43 15.08 13.95 -2.44
N THR A 44 14.36 13.82 -1.31
CA THR A 44 14.62 14.65 -0.12
C THR A 44 15.97 14.34 0.51
N ASN A 45 16.36 13.06 0.60
CA ASN A 45 17.66 12.68 1.12
C ASN A 45 18.81 13.12 0.20
N ALA A 46 18.65 12.99 -1.13
CA ALA A 46 19.66 13.43 -2.08
C ALA A 46 19.82 14.96 -2.06
N GLY A 47 18.71 15.69 -1.95
CA GLY A 47 18.74 17.14 -1.77
C GLY A 47 19.44 17.56 -0.49
N GLY A 48 19.14 16.90 0.64
CA GLY A 48 19.81 17.15 1.91
C GLY A 48 21.30 16.83 1.88
N PHE A 49 21.67 15.70 1.28
CA PHE A 49 23.07 15.30 1.10
C PHE A 49 23.84 16.28 0.22
N ALA A 50 23.25 16.77 -0.88
CA ALA A 50 23.90 17.72 -1.77
C ALA A 50 24.05 19.12 -1.18
N ALA A 51 23.22 19.48 -0.19
CA ALA A 51 23.22 20.78 0.45
C ALA A 51 24.23 20.89 1.61
N ASP A 52 24.76 19.77 2.10
CA ASP A 52 25.69 19.73 3.23
C ASP A 52 27.08 19.20 2.77
N PRO A 53 28.13 20.03 2.79
CA PRO A 53 29.46 19.63 2.35
C PRO A 53 30.11 18.57 3.24
N ASP A 54 29.66 18.43 4.49
CA ASP A 54 30.18 17.45 5.47
C ASP A 54 29.30 16.20 5.57
N ALA A 55 28.39 16.01 4.62
CA ALA A 55 27.43 14.91 4.65
C ALA A 55 28.10 13.53 4.59
N SER A 56 27.65 12.63 5.47
CA SER A 56 28.16 11.27 5.56
C SER A 56 27.61 10.36 4.46
N TRP A 57 28.49 9.93 3.55
CA TRP A 57 28.16 8.95 2.49
C TRP A 57 27.52 7.66 3.02
N PRO A 58 28.07 6.99 4.07
CA PRO A 58 27.44 5.79 4.61
C PRO A 58 26.00 6.01 5.09
N LEU A 59 25.74 7.14 5.78
CA LEU A 59 24.38 7.46 6.24
C LEU A 59 23.43 7.71 5.07
N PHE A 60 23.88 8.44 4.04
CA PHE A 60 23.09 8.66 2.84
C PHE A 60 22.75 7.36 2.09
N LEU A 61 23.71 6.45 1.94
CA LEU A 61 23.49 5.17 1.26
C LEU A 61 22.53 4.27 2.04
N ILE A 62 22.66 4.20 3.37
CA ILE A 62 21.81 3.35 4.21
C ILE A 62 20.40 3.94 4.34
N PHE A 63 20.31 5.20 4.77
CA PHE A 63 19.02 5.82 5.11
C PHE A 63 18.33 6.48 3.92
N GLY A 64 19.07 6.96 2.93
CA GLY A 64 18.49 7.46 1.68
C GLY A 64 18.18 6.31 0.74
N VAL A 65 19.21 5.74 0.10
CA VAL A 65 19.04 4.73 -0.96
C VAL A 65 18.48 3.41 -0.41
N GLY A 66 18.99 2.93 0.73
CA GLY A 66 18.58 1.65 1.32
C GLY A 66 17.11 1.61 1.70
N VAL A 67 16.60 2.65 2.38
CA VAL A 67 15.17 2.74 2.75
C VAL A 67 14.28 2.79 1.51
N SER A 68 14.66 3.55 0.47
CA SER A 68 13.90 3.60 -0.79
C SER A 68 13.86 2.26 -1.50
N LEU A 69 14.96 1.51 -1.52
CA LEU A 69 14.99 0.15 -2.07
C LEU A 69 14.03 -0.78 -1.31
N VAL A 70 14.01 -0.71 0.02
CA VAL A 70 13.08 -1.49 0.84
C VAL A 70 11.62 -1.14 0.49
N LEU A 71 11.29 0.15 0.36
CA LEU A 71 9.95 0.59 -0.03
C LEU A 71 9.54 0.05 -1.40
N TRP A 72 10.45 0.04 -2.38
CA TRP A 72 10.18 -0.50 -3.71
C TRP A 72 10.03 -2.02 -3.71
N VAL A 73 10.83 -2.74 -2.92
CA VAL A 73 10.65 -4.18 -2.72
C VAL A 73 9.26 -4.47 -2.15
N ILE A 74 8.83 -3.72 -1.12
CA ILE A 74 7.49 -3.85 -0.54
C ILE A 74 6.42 -3.49 -1.58
N ALA A 75 6.63 -2.48 -2.42
CA ALA A 75 5.71 -2.13 -3.51
C ALA A 75 5.52 -3.29 -4.50
N VAL A 76 6.61 -3.96 -4.88
CA VAL A 76 6.54 -5.15 -5.74
C VAL A 76 5.79 -6.28 -5.04
N VAL A 77 6.02 -6.49 -3.74
CA VAL A 77 5.28 -7.47 -2.93
C VAL A 77 3.78 -7.14 -2.91
N ALA A 78 3.41 -5.89 -2.64
CA ALA A 78 2.03 -5.41 -2.64
C ALA A 78 1.36 -5.58 -4.01
N TRP A 79 2.08 -5.29 -5.10
CA TRP A 79 1.60 -5.50 -6.46
C TRP A 79 1.38 -6.98 -6.78
N ARG A 80 2.31 -7.85 -6.40
CA ARG A 80 2.16 -9.30 -6.59
C ARG A 80 1.00 -9.84 -5.75
N TYR A 81 0.84 -9.37 -4.52
CA TYR A 81 -0.27 -9.69 -3.65
C TYR A 81 -1.62 -9.28 -4.26
N SER A 82 -1.72 -8.08 -4.84
CA SER A 82 -2.96 -7.58 -5.44
C SER A 82 -3.42 -8.41 -6.66
N ARG A 83 -2.47 -9.00 -7.41
CA ARG A 83 -2.76 -9.84 -8.57
C ARG A 83 -3.02 -11.30 -8.24
N ARG A 84 -2.22 -11.89 -7.35
CA ARG A 84 -2.16 -13.35 -7.16
C ARG A 84 -2.84 -13.85 -5.89
N GLY A 85 -3.12 -12.99 -4.92
CA GLY A 85 -3.79 -13.43 -3.70
C GLY A 85 -2.90 -14.26 -2.77
N ILE A 86 -1.66 -13.84 -2.54
CA ILE A 86 -0.62 -14.65 -1.85
C ILE A 86 -0.88 -14.71 -0.32
N GLY A 87 -0.30 -15.73 0.32
CA GLY A 87 -0.61 -16.27 1.66
C GLY A 87 -0.60 -15.33 2.86
N ARG A 88 -0.96 -15.89 4.03
CA ARG A 88 -1.23 -15.16 5.28
C ARG A 88 -0.09 -14.20 5.69
N VAL A 89 1.17 -14.59 5.50
CA VAL A 89 2.33 -13.77 5.86
C VAL A 89 2.39 -12.48 5.05
N THR A 90 2.24 -12.56 3.72
CA THR A 90 2.23 -11.38 2.85
C THR A 90 1.09 -10.42 3.20
N ARG A 91 -0.08 -10.98 3.54
CA ARG A 91 -1.23 -10.20 4.02
C ARG A 91 -0.91 -9.44 5.31
N VAL A 92 -0.26 -10.09 6.28
CA VAL A 92 0.16 -9.45 7.53
C VAL A 92 1.18 -8.35 7.28
N ILE A 93 2.21 -8.61 6.46
CA ILE A 93 3.21 -7.59 6.09
C ILE A 93 2.53 -6.36 5.49
N ILE A 94 1.61 -6.54 4.53
CA ILE A 94 0.90 -5.43 3.91
C ILE A 94 0.00 -4.69 4.90
N ALA A 95 -0.64 -5.40 5.82
CA ALA A 95 -1.44 -4.78 6.88
C ALA A 95 -0.57 -3.93 7.80
N VAL A 96 0.57 -4.46 8.26
CA VAL A 96 1.52 -3.74 9.12
C VAL A 96 2.06 -2.50 8.41
N VAL A 97 2.50 -2.62 7.16
CA VAL A 97 2.94 -1.47 6.35
C VAL A 97 1.82 -0.44 6.19
N GLY A 98 0.59 -0.90 5.93
CA GLY A 98 -0.58 -0.02 5.83
C GLY A 98 -0.84 0.77 7.12
N VAL A 99 -0.74 0.11 8.28
CA VAL A 99 -0.86 0.76 9.60
C VAL A 99 0.25 1.78 9.82
N LEU A 100 1.51 1.42 9.54
CA LEU A 100 2.64 2.33 9.68
C LEU A 100 2.50 3.58 8.80
N LEU A 101 2.03 3.43 7.56
CA LEU A 101 1.75 4.58 6.70
C LEU A 101 0.59 5.43 7.22
N CYS A 102 -0.49 4.83 7.74
CA CYS A 102 -1.56 5.60 8.38
C CYS A 102 -1.03 6.41 9.58
N LEU A 103 -0.20 5.80 10.43
CA LEU A 103 0.42 6.50 11.56
C LEU A 103 1.36 7.61 11.09
N MET A 104 2.13 7.39 10.02
CA MET A 104 2.98 8.42 9.42
C MET A 104 2.15 9.59 8.90
N ALA A 105 1.03 9.33 8.21
CA ALA A 105 0.13 10.38 7.74
C ALA A 105 -0.44 11.20 8.90
N VAL A 106 -0.87 10.55 9.99
CA VAL A 106 -1.33 11.23 11.21
C VAL A 106 -0.21 12.07 11.83
N ASN A 107 1.02 11.54 11.87
CA ASN A 107 2.16 12.26 12.40
C ASN A 107 2.49 13.50 11.55
N VAL A 108 2.48 13.39 10.23
CA VAL A 108 2.67 14.52 9.32
C VAL A 108 1.57 15.56 9.51
N LEU A 109 0.29 15.14 9.57
CA LEU A 109 -0.84 16.04 9.85
C LEU A 109 -0.68 16.80 11.17
N ARG A 110 -0.10 16.15 12.19
CA ARG A 110 0.11 16.75 13.52
C ARG A 110 1.29 17.71 13.55
N VAL A 111 2.41 17.36 12.92
CA VAL A 111 3.68 18.08 13.08
C VAL A 111 3.91 19.09 11.95
N HIS A 112 3.56 18.72 10.71
CA HIS A 112 3.77 19.51 9.50
C HIS A 112 2.55 19.41 8.56
N PRO A 113 1.37 19.92 8.96
CA PRO A 113 0.16 19.84 8.14
C PRO A 113 0.33 20.48 6.75
N GLU A 114 1.18 21.49 6.62
CA GLU A 114 1.47 22.20 5.38
C GLU A 114 2.09 21.31 4.29
N ILE A 115 2.78 20.23 4.66
CA ILE A 115 3.41 19.31 3.68
C ILE A 115 2.59 18.05 3.42
N ILE A 116 1.37 17.93 3.99
CA ILE A 116 0.57 16.70 3.84
C ILE A 116 0.22 16.39 2.38
N LEU A 117 0.09 17.40 1.52
CA LEU A 117 -0.17 17.25 0.09
C LEU A 117 1.07 17.46 -0.79
N SER A 118 2.26 17.69 -0.18
CA SER A 118 3.48 17.89 -0.94
C SER A 118 3.89 16.59 -1.67
N PRO A 119 4.08 16.60 -3.00
CA PRO A 119 4.46 15.41 -3.75
C PRO A 119 5.84 14.85 -3.37
N ALA A 120 6.76 15.73 -2.95
CA ALA A 120 8.07 15.34 -2.44
C ALA A 120 8.05 15.01 -0.93
N GLY A 121 6.91 15.20 -0.26
CA GLY A 121 6.72 14.90 1.15
C GLY A 121 6.18 13.48 1.39
N PRO A 122 6.38 12.91 2.58
CA PRO A 122 5.86 11.59 2.92
C PRO A 122 4.34 11.57 3.13
N GLY A 123 3.72 12.73 3.32
CA GLY A 123 2.31 12.89 3.69
C GLY A 123 1.34 12.31 2.67
N LEU A 124 1.40 12.78 1.41
CA LEU A 124 0.44 12.43 0.37
C LEU A 124 0.42 10.92 0.10
N TRP A 125 1.62 10.35 -0.01
CA TRP A 125 1.81 8.93 -0.26
C TRP A 125 1.34 8.07 0.90
N SER A 126 1.58 8.50 2.14
CA SER A 126 1.12 7.79 3.34
C SER A 126 -0.39 7.85 3.50
N LEU A 127 -1.00 9.02 3.21
CA LEU A 127 -2.43 9.27 3.31
C LEU A 127 -3.24 8.41 2.33
N ILE A 128 -2.72 8.20 1.11
CA ILE A 128 -3.36 7.36 0.08
C ILE A 128 -2.97 5.89 0.28
N GLY A 129 -1.69 5.62 0.46
CA GLY A 129 -1.12 4.28 0.49
C GLY A 129 -1.53 3.46 1.70
N GLY A 130 -1.54 4.07 2.89
CA GLY A 130 -1.88 3.39 4.14
C GLY A 130 -3.27 2.75 4.13
N PRO A 131 -4.35 3.54 3.94
CA PRO A 131 -5.71 3.03 3.86
C PRO A 131 -5.90 2.03 2.71
N ALA A 132 -5.27 2.27 1.55
CA ALA A 132 -5.38 1.37 0.41
C ALA A 132 -4.76 -0.01 0.68
N LEU A 133 -3.56 -0.06 1.26
CA LEU A 133 -2.90 -1.31 1.65
C LEU A 133 -3.68 -2.03 2.75
N LEU A 134 -4.15 -1.31 3.76
CA LEU A 134 -4.93 -1.90 4.85
C LEU A 134 -6.24 -2.50 4.34
N ALA A 135 -6.98 -1.77 3.52
CA ALA A 135 -8.21 -2.27 2.90
C ALA A 135 -7.94 -3.49 1.99
N ALA A 136 -6.87 -3.46 1.19
CA ALA A 136 -6.46 -4.60 0.37
C ALA A 136 -6.05 -5.82 1.20
N ALA A 137 -5.50 -5.61 2.41
CA ALA A 137 -5.20 -6.68 3.35
C ALA A 137 -6.48 -7.20 4.02
N LEU A 138 -7.45 -6.37 4.37
CA LEU A 138 -8.66 -6.82 5.07
C LEU A 138 -9.65 -7.56 4.16
N LEU A 139 -9.67 -7.23 2.86
CA LEU A 139 -10.54 -7.90 1.89
C LEU A 139 -10.20 -9.39 1.69
N PRO A 140 -11.21 -10.25 1.48
CA PRO A 140 -11.03 -11.70 1.42
C PRO A 140 -10.12 -12.16 0.27
N VAL A 141 -9.40 -13.25 0.51
CA VAL A 141 -8.55 -13.94 -0.47
C VAL A 141 -9.27 -15.18 -0.94
N ARG A 142 -9.35 -15.39 -2.26
CA ARG A 142 -9.86 -16.64 -2.83
C ARG A 142 -8.90 -17.77 -2.42
N VAL A 143 -9.34 -18.68 -1.57
CA VAL A 143 -8.74 -20.01 -1.51
C VAL A 143 -9.25 -20.71 -2.76
N LYS A 144 -8.36 -21.00 -3.70
CA LYS A 144 -8.69 -21.86 -4.84
C LYS A 144 -8.89 -23.27 -4.36
#